data_AF-A0A812H2V8-F1
#
_entry.id   AF-A0A812H2V8-F1
#
_cell.length_a   1.000
_cell.length_b   1.000
_cell.length_c   1.000
_cell.angle_alpha   90.00
_cell.angle_beta   90.00
_cell.angle_gamma   90.00
#
_symmetry.space_group_name_H-M   'P 1'
#
loop_
_entity.id
_entity.type
_entity.pdbx_description
1 polymer ?
#
loop_
_entity_poly.entity_id
_entity_poly.type
_entity_poly.pdbx_seq_one_letter_code
_entity_poly.pdbx_strand_id
1 'polypeptide(L)'
;MAATTFTSLPDMFNHFERGYELYLSLLDEPSFSQQPFAATSWIYRYAIEAALRAEDVQQAKIWLAQMEQLGDSNLETQTAKALLAKY
;
A
#
# COMPACT_ATOMS: atom_id res chain seq x y z
N MET A 1 -19.77 11.60 18.62
CA MET A 1 -19.24 10.22 18.72
C MET A 1 -19.20 9.64 17.32
N ALA A 2 -18.03 9.55 16.68
CA ALA A 2 -17.85 8.88 15.39
C ALA A 2 -16.37 8.52 15.18
N ALA A 3 -15.80 7.77 16.13
CA ALA A 3 -14.39 7.37 16.12
C ALA A 3 -14.21 5.84 16.13
N THR A 4 -15.22 5.07 15.69
CA THR A 4 -15.19 3.61 15.87
C THR A 4 -15.65 2.78 14.68
N THR A 5 -15.96 3.36 13.52
CA THR A 5 -16.34 2.57 12.33
C THR A 5 -15.14 2.19 11.45
N PHE A 6 -13.97 1.94 12.05
CA PHE A 6 -12.75 1.52 11.33
C PHE A 6 -12.18 0.18 11.85
N THR A 7 -13.00 -0.62 12.55
CA THR A 7 -12.60 -1.95 13.04
C THR A 7 -13.17 -3.12 12.23
N SER A 8 -13.76 -2.88 11.07
CA SER A 8 -14.31 -3.93 10.19
C SER A 8 -13.31 -4.51 9.19
N LEU A 9 -12.01 -4.38 9.43
CA LEU A 9 -10.95 -5.00 8.63
C LEU A 9 -10.37 -6.35 9.15
N PRO A 10 -11.06 -7.24 9.90
CA PRO A 10 -10.44 -8.53 10.24
C PRO A 10 -10.71 -9.68 9.26
N ASP A 11 -11.78 -9.66 8.44
CA ASP A 11 -12.20 -10.88 7.72
C ASP A 11 -11.84 -10.94 6.22
N MET A 12 -11.45 -9.83 5.57
CA MET A 12 -11.13 -9.83 4.13
C MET A 12 -9.68 -10.23 3.80
N PHE A 13 -8.84 -10.49 4.80
CA PHE A 13 -7.46 -10.94 4.62
C PHE A 13 -7.33 -12.45 4.34
N ASN A 14 -8.43 -13.22 4.31
CA ASN A 14 -8.38 -14.68 4.13
C ASN A 14 -8.31 -15.17 2.66
N HIS A 15 -8.32 -14.27 1.67
CA HIS A 15 -8.13 -14.63 0.26
C HIS A 15 -6.93 -13.90 -0.35
N PHE A 16 -5.73 -14.27 0.12
CA PHE A 16 -4.44 -13.72 -0.27
C PHE A 16 -4.12 -13.75 -1.78
N GLU A 17 -4.85 -14.52 -2.59
CA GLU A 17 -4.68 -14.56 -4.06
C GLU A 17 -5.32 -13.37 -4.80
N ARG A 18 -6.23 -12.60 -4.16
CA ARG A 18 -6.82 -11.36 -4.74
C ARG A 18 -6.33 -10.08 -4.08
N GLY A 19 -5.25 -10.16 -3.30
CA GLY A 19 -4.73 -9.02 -2.55
C GLY A 19 -4.41 -7.80 -3.42
N TYR A 20 -3.90 -8.02 -4.64
CA TYR A 20 -3.48 -6.93 -5.53
C TYR A 20 -4.65 -6.03 -5.96
N GLU A 21 -5.78 -6.61 -6.41
CA GLU A 21 -6.96 -5.83 -6.80
C GLU A 21 -7.55 -5.02 -5.65
N LEU A 22 -7.51 -5.57 -4.42
CA LEU A 22 -7.94 -4.86 -3.22
C LEU A 22 -7.07 -3.62 -2.96
N TYR A 23 -5.75 -3.73 -3.13
CA TYR A 23 -4.85 -2.58 -2.99
C TYR A 23 -5.07 -1.54 -4.07
N LEU A 24 -5.35 -1.94 -5.32
CA LEU A 24 -5.72 -1.02 -6.39
C LEU A 24 -6.94 -0.19 -6.00
N SER A 25 -8.03 -0.83 -5.55
CA SER A 25 -9.23 -0.10 -5.13
C SER A 25 -9.01 0.74 -3.87
N LEU A 26 -8.28 0.23 -2.88
CA LEU A 26 -8.04 0.93 -1.60
C LEU A 26 -7.18 2.18 -1.79
N LEU A 27 -6.11 2.09 -2.59
CA LEU A 27 -5.19 3.21 -2.81
C LEU A 27 -5.77 4.27 -3.76
N ASP A 28 -6.79 3.92 -4.55
CA ASP A 28 -7.56 4.85 -5.38
C ASP A 28 -8.64 5.61 -4.56
N GLU A 29 -8.98 5.14 -3.35
CA GLU A 29 -9.99 5.80 -2.54
C GLU A 29 -9.52 7.18 -2.01
N PRO A 30 -10.31 8.24 -2.20
CA PRO A 30 -9.96 9.59 -1.71
C PRO A 30 -9.98 9.70 -0.18
N SER A 31 -10.70 8.81 0.50
CA SER A 31 -10.71 8.68 1.96
C SER A 31 -9.35 8.23 2.50
N PHE A 32 -8.64 7.39 1.75
CA PHE A 32 -7.32 6.88 2.09
C PHE A 32 -6.25 7.96 1.96
N SER A 33 -6.33 8.77 0.90
CA SER A 33 -5.40 9.88 0.64
C SER A 33 -5.45 10.98 1.71
N GLN A 34 -6.53 11.07 2.48
CA GLN A 34 -6.66 12.02 3.59
C GLN A 34 -6.03 11.51 4.90
N GLN A 35 -5.63 10.24 4.97
CA GLN A 35 -4.99 9.69 6.16
C GLN A 35 -3.50 10.07 6.20
N PRO A 36 -2.90 10.22 7.40
CA PRO A 36 -1.48 10.54 7.51
C PRO A 36 -0.61 9.45 6.88
N PHE A 37 0.25 9.83 5.93
CA PHE A 37 1.14 8.90 5.24
C PHE A 37 1.98 8.03 6.19
N ALA A 38 2.50 8.61 7.28
CA ALA A 38 3.26 7.83 8.26
C ALA A 38 2.46 6.64 8.83
N ALA A 39 1.15 6.80 9.04
CA ALA A 39 0.27 5.77 9.57
C ALA A 39 -0.19 4.75 8.52
N THR A 40 -0.20 5.12 7.24
CA THR A 40 -0.68 4.27 6.13
C THR A 40 0.42 3.76 5.20
N SER A 41 1.67 4.20 5.38
CA SER A 41 2.81 3.86 4.53
C SER A 41 3.08 2.35 4.40
N TRP A 42 2.78 1.57 5.45
CA TRP A 42 2.88 0.12 5.41
C TRP A 42 1.94 -0.50 4.36
N ILE A 43 0.76 0.08 4.12
CA ILE A 43 -0.21 -0.41 3.13
C ILE A 43 0.37 -0.28 1.73
N TYR A 44 1.04 0.83 1.41
CA TYR A 44 1.74 0.99 0.13
C TYR A 44 2.83 -0.07 -0.04
N ARG A 45 3.62 -0.36 0.99
CA ARG A 45 4.64 -1.42 0.90
C ARG A 45 4.03 -2.78 0.60
N TYR A 46 2.94 -3.15 1.28
CA TYR A 46 2.24 -4.41 1.01
C TYR A 46 1.61 -4.44 -0.38
N ALA A 47 1.06 -3.33 -0.84
CA ALA A 47 0.55 -3.18 -2.20
C ALA A 47 1.65 -3.42 -3.24
N ILE A 48 2.82 -2.81 -3.06
CA ILE A 48 4.01 -3.01 -3.91
C ILE A 48 4.43 -4.48 -3.92
N GLU A 49 4.48 -5.14 -2.76
CA GLU A 49 4.80 -6.57 -2.69
C GLU A 49 3.77 -7.43 -3.43
N ALA A 50 2.47 -7.10 -3.31
CA ALA A 50 1.41 -7.79 -4.05
C ALA A 50 1.50 -7.56 -5.57
N ALA A 51 1.79 -6.34 -6.01
CA ALA A 51 2.01 -6.02 -7.42
C ALA A 51 3.20 -6.79 -8.00
N LEU A 52 4.31 -6.86 -7.28
CA LEU A 52 5.49 -7.63 -7.70
C LEU A 52 5.18 -9.13 -7.82
N ARG A 53 4.39 -9.69 -6.90
CA ARG A 53 3.92 -11.08 -6.97
C ARG A 53 2.97 -11.32 -8.15
N ALA A 54 2.20 -10.32 -8.54
CA ALA A 54 1.34 -10.33 -9.72
C ALA A 54 2.09 -9.99 -11.02
N GLU A 55 3.43 -9.90 -10.98
CA GLU A 55 4.31 -9.51 -12.09
C GLU A 55 4.05 -8.09 -12.64
N ASP A 56 3.28 -7.27 -11.92
CA ASP A 56 2.99 -5.88 -12.26
C ASP A 56 4.04 -4.92 -11.67
N VAL A 57 5.24 -5.01 -12.21
CA VAL A 57 6.37 -4.17 -11.78
C VAL A 57 6.13 -2.68 -12.09
N GLN A 58 5.31 -2.37 -13.10
CA GLN A 58 4.98 -0.98 -13.43
C GLN A 58 4.15 -0.35 -12.31
N GLN A 59 3.10 -1.02 -11.85
CA GLN A 59 2.29 -0.50 -10.75
C GLN A 59 3.10 -0.39 -9.45
N ALA A 60 3.96 -1.38 -9.17
CA ALA A 60 4.87 -1.33 -8.03
C ALA A 60 5.74 -0.06 -8.04
N LYS A 61 6.28 0.33 -9.21
CA LYS A 61 7.09 1.56 -9.36
C LYS A 61 6.26 2.84 -9.19
N ILE A 62 5.01 2.85 -9.68
CA ILE A 62 4.10 3.99 -9.51
C ILE A 62 3.84 4.24 -8.03
N TRP A 63 3.50 3.19 -7.28
CA TRP A 63 3.27 3.30 -5.84
C TRP A 63 4.53 3.67 -5.06
N LEU A 64 5.70 3.16 -5.46
CA LEU A 64 6.96 3.59 -4.87
C LEU A 64 7.20 5.08 -5.06
N ALA A 65 7.01 5.59 -6.28
CA ALA A 65 7.16 7.01 -6.56
C ALA A 65 6.21 7.85 -5.72
N GLN A 66 4.97 7.41 -5.52
CA GLN A 66 4.02 8.06 -4.60
C GLN A 66 4.55 8.08 -3.16
N MET A 67 5.09 6.97 -2.66
CA MET A 67 5.70 6.93 -1.32
C MET A 67 6.89 7.90 -1.19
N GLU A 68 7.72 8.03 -2.22
CA GLU A 68 8.83 8.98 -2.24
C GLU A 68 8.35 10.44 -2.20
N GLN A 69 7.28 10.78 -2.93
CA GLN A 69 6.69 12.11 -2.91
C GLN A 69 6.05 12.44 -1.55
N LEU A 70 5.43 11.46 -0.90
CA LEU A 70 4.75 11.64 0.39
C LEU A 70 5.72 11.66 1.58
N GLY A 71 6.80 10.87 1.50
CA GLY A 71 7.77 10.76 2.58
C GLY A 71 8.90 9.79 2.26
N ASP A 72 9.87 10.27 1.48
CA ASP A 72 11.08 9.52 1.11
C ASP A 72 11.87 8.98 2.31
N SER A 73 11.91 9.74 3.40
CA SER A 73 12.63 9.37 4.62
C SER A 73 11.92 8.30 5.47
N ASN A 74 10.69 7.92 5.13
CA ASN A 74 9.94 6.89 5.86
C ASN A 74 10.60 5.51 5.69
N LEU A 75 10.65 4.74 6.78
CA LEU A 75 11.20 3.38 6.81
C LEU A 75 10.49 2.47 5.79
N GLU A 76 9.17 2.59 5.64
CA GLU A 76 8.40 1.77 4.71
C GLU A 76 8.76 2.12 3.25
N THR A 77 9.02 3.39 2.94
CA THR A 77 9.47 3.84 1.62
C THR A 77 10.83 3.26 1.28
N GLN A 78 11.79 3.33 2.20
CA GLN A 78 13.11 2.73 2.02
C GLN A 78 13.03 1.21 1.84
N THR A 79 12.15 0.55 2.59
CA THR A 79 11.93 -0.90 2.47
C THR A 79 11.32 -1.24 1.11
N ALA A 80 10.35 -0.47 0.63
CA ALA A 80 9.74 -0.65 -0.69
C ALA A 80 10.76 -0.44 -1.83
N LYS A 81 11.67 0.54 -1.72
CA LYS A 81 12.81 0.70 -2.64
C LYS A 81 13.67 -0.54 -2.70
N ALA A 82 14.03 -1.07 -1.53
CA ALA A 82 14.88 -2.25 -1.43
C ALA A 82 14.19 -3.52 -1.96
N LEU A 83 12.86 -3.62 -1.87
CA LEU A 83 12.08 -4.70 -2.50
C LEU A 83 12.16 -4.61 -4.02
N LEU A 84 11.88 -3.44 -4.59
CA LEU A 84 11.91 -3.21 -6.04
C LEU A 84 13.32 -3.37 -6.65
N ALA A 85 14.38 -3.07 -5.89
CA ALA A 85 15.75 -3.28 -6.35
C ALA A 85 16.14 -4.77 -6.56
N LYS A 86 15.31 -5.71 -6.09
CA LYS A 86 15.54 -7.16 -6.23
C LYS A 86 14.85 -7.77 -7.46
N TYR A 87 14.01 -7.00 -8.16
CA TYR A 87 13.26 -7.39 -9.35
C TYR A 87 13.76 -6.62 -10.57
#